data_AF-A0A7C2Y3T4-F1
#
_entry.id   AF-A0A7C2Y3T4-F1
#
_cell.length_a   1.000
_cell.length_b   1.000
_cell.length_c   1.000
_cell.angle_alpha   90.00
_cell.angle_beta   90.00
_cell.angle_gamma   90.00
#
_symmetry.space_group_name_H-M   'P 1'
#
loop_
_entity.id
_entity.type
_entity.pdbx_description
1 polymer ?
#
loop_
_entity_poly.entity_id
_entity_poly.type
_entity_poly.pdbx_seq_one_letter_code
_entity_poly.pdbx_strand_id
1 'polypeptide(L)'
;MVFTPDWVNSEWAQFEALMLQTQDPIGLRKRILPLMLIDCLLPLRLKFFTHAGFKNKNDWEAQLERLISQVQIDFAAPAPIQAEGLFREAEAFWKERRPEYHYLYSLQGFWFCDLLLSQGQYQEVQKRANQTLEWVTQQNWLLDIALDKLSLGRAFLLQAQTETTDPLLCASSFNQARDYLHQAVADLREASSQDYLPLGLLARAACNRAQNEFALASADLEEAREIAERGEMKLFLADYHLEACKLQVASGKRQEAKENLAIAKEMIEKMGYGRRKPEVEALRRELEELKI
;
A
#
# COMPACT_ATOMS: atom_id res chain seq x y z
N MET A 1 -15.60 9.80 -13.17
CA MET A 1 -15.79 10.91 -14.13
C MET A 1 -17.19 11.46 -13.96
N VAL A 2 -17.34 12.79 -13.84
CA VAL A 2 -18.64 13.44 -13.66
C VAL A 2 -18.88 14.39 -14.82
N PHE A 3 -19.91 14.15 -15.62
CA PHE A 3 -20.24 14.98 -16.76
C PHE A 3 -21.02 16.22 -16.30
N THR A 4 -20.36 17.38 -16.45
CA THR A 4 -20.95 18.71 -16.30
C THR A 4 -20.51 19.59 -17.48
N PRO A 5 -21.23 20.68 -17.78
CA PRO A 5 -20.82 21.61 -18.85
C PRO A 5 -19.39 22.15 -18.66
N ASP A 6 -19.01 22.49 -17.43
CA ASP A 6 -17.67 23.00 -17.12
C ASP A 6 -16.59 21.94 -17.31
N TRP A 7 -16.88 20.69 -16.94
CA TRP A 7 -15.95 19.59 -17.15
C TRP A 7 -15.79 19.27 -18.64
N VAL A 8 -16.88 19.22 -19.41
CA VAL A 8 -16.84 18.93 -20.86
C VAL A 8 -16.00 19.96 -21.64
N ASN A 9 -15.99 21.21 -21.19
CA ASN A 9 -15.30 22.31 -21.86
C ASN A 9 -13.87 22.56 -21.35
N SER A 10 -13.43 21.88 -20.29
CA SER A 10 -12.10 22.06 -19.69
C SER A 10 -10.99 21.36 -20.47
N GLU A 11 -9.90 22.05 -20.78
CA GLU A 11 -8.71 21.47 -21.44
C GLU A 11 -8.12 20.27 -20.66
N TRP A 12 -8.16 20.32 -19.32
CA TRP A 12 -7.72 19.22 -18.46
C TRP A 12 -8.60 17.97 -18.61
N ALA A 13 -9.91 18.15 -18.75
CA ALA A 13 -10.83 17.05 -19.01
C ALA A 13 -10.66 16.45 -20.41
N GLN A 14 -10.21 17.24 -21.39
CA GLN A 14 -9.87 16.72 -22.72
C GLN A 14 -8.64 15.80 -22.66
N PHE A 15 -7.65 16.16 -21.84
CA PHE A 15 -6.46 15.36 -21.59
C PHE A 15 -6.77 14.08 -20.80
N GLU A 16 -7.55 14.15 -19.71
CA GLU A 16 -8.02 12.98 -18.97
C GLU A 16 -8.83 12.02 -19.85
N ALA A 17 -9.75 12.54 -20.67
CA ALA A 17 -10.56 11.72 -21.57
C ALA A 17 -9.71 11.01 -22.64
N LEU A 18 -8.65 11.65 -23.16
CA LEU A 18 -7.72 11.06 -24.11
C LEU A 18 -6.88 9.95 -23.47
N MET A 19 -6.37 10.15 -22.26
CA MET A 19 -5.59 9.13 -21.53
C MET A 19 -6.45 7.90 -21.20
N LEU A 20 -7.71 8.10 -20.82
CA LEU A 20 -8.62 7.00 -20.47
C LEU A 20 -9.10 6.20 -21.70
N GLN A 21 -9.28 6.85 -22.85
CA GLN A 21 -9.60 6.18 -24.12
C GLN A 21 -8.51 5.22 -24.59
N THR A 22 -7.24 5.47 -24.24
CA THR A 22 -6.13 4.59 -24.65
C THR A 22 -6.07 3.27 -23.88
N GLN A 23 -6.70 3.17 -22.70
CA GLN A 23 -6.62 1.97 -21.84
C GLN A 23 -7.82 1.03 -21.96
N ASP A 24 -8.99 1.53 -22.39
CA ASP A 24 -10.19 0.72 -22.72
C ASP A 24 -11.05 1.46 -23.76
N PRO A 25 -10.63 1.49 -25.04
CA PRO A 25 -11.21 2.35 -26.07
C PRO A 25 -12.69 2.07 -26.40
N ILE A 26 -13.20 0.90 -26.02
CA ILE A 26 -14.58 0.46 -26.29
C ILE A 26 -15.39 0.36 -24.99
N GLY A 27 -14.78 0.59 -23.81
CA GLY A 27 -15.44 0.47 -22.52
C GLY A 27 -15.84 -0.97 -22.15
N LEU A 28 -15.19 -1.96 -22.76
CA LEU A 28 -15.52 -3.38 -22.59
C LEU A 28 -15.22 -3.87 -21.18
N ARG A 29 -14.20 -3.29 -20.54
CA ARG A 29 -13.78 -3.65 -19.18
C ARG A 29 -14.59 -2.91 -18.11
N LYS A 30 -15.55 -2.05 -18.49
CA LYS A 30 -16.48 -1.34 -17.59
C LYS A 30 -15.83 -0.58 -16.43
N ARG A 31 -14.51 -0.32 -16.49
CA ARG A 31 -13.69 0.34 -15.47
C ARG A 31 -14.11 1.77 -15.15
N ILE A 32 -14.97 2.35 -15.98
CA ILE A 32 -15.42 3.74 -15.86
C ILE A 32 -16.93 3.75 -16.05
N LEU A 33 -17.66 4.21 -15.04
CA LEU A 33 -19.07 4.57 -15.11
C LEU A 33 -19.19 6.09 -14.93
N PRO A 34 -19.30 6.88 -16.02
CA PRO A 34 -19.47 8.31 -15.90
C PRO A 34 -20.81 8.64 -15.23
N LEU A 35 -20.81 9.67 -14.37
CA LEU A 35 -22.01 10.14 -13.69
C LEU A 35 -22.52 11.39 -14.38
N MET A 36 -23.79 11.39 -14.79
CA MET A 36 -24.44 12.58 -15.35
C MET A 36 -25.36 13.19 -14.30
N LEU A 37 -24.91 14.31 -13.72
CA LEU A 37 -25.66 15.04 -12.70
C LEU A 37 -26.59 16.10 -13.31
N ILE A 38 -26.17 16.71 -14.41
CA ILE A 38 -26.87 17.81 -15.09
C ILE A 38 -26.85 17.52 -16.60
N ASP A 39 -27.83 18.00 -17.35
CA ASP A 39 -27.81 17.94 -18.80
C ASP A 39 -26.61 18.70 -19.38
N CYS A 40 -25.84 18.02 -20.22
CA CYS A 40 -24.73 18.62 -20.94
C CYS A 40 -24.64 18.03 -22.36
N LEU A 41 -24.31 18.87 -23.33
CA LEU A 41 -24.06 18.44 -24.70
C LEU A 41 -22.73 17.69 -24.76
N LEU A 42 -22.79 16.37 -24.85
CA LEU A 42 -21.60 15.54 -24.97
C LEU A 42 -21.03 15.59 -26.39
N PRO A 43 -19.72 15.90 -26.57
CA PRO A 43 -19.02 15.72 -27.83
C PRO A 43 -19.16 14.29 -28.34
N LEU A 44 -19.10 14.07 -29.67
CA LEU A 44 -19.26 12.74 -30.29
C LEU A 44 -18.35 11.68 -29.65
N ARG A 45 -17.12 12.06 -29.29
CA ARG A 45 -16.13 11.21 -28.60
C ARG A 45 -16.48 10.82 -27.16
N LEU A 46 -17.52 11.36 -26.54
CA LEU A 46 -17.98 10.97 -25.20
C LEU A 46 -19.35 10.28 -25.23
N LYS A 47 -20.02 10.28 -26.38
CA LYS A 47 -21.35 9.65 -26.56
C LYS A 47 -21.33 8.12 -26.52
N PHE A 48 -20.15 7.50 -26.64
CA PHE A 48 -20.03 6.04 -26.56
C PHE A 48 -20.07 5.52 -25.11
N PHE A 49 -19.83 6.38 -24.10
CA PHE A 49 -19.88 5.95 -22.71
C PHE A 49 -21.34 5.78 -22.26
N THR A 50 -21.64 4.62 -21.68
CA THR A 50 -22.87 4.42 -20.92
C THR A 50 -22.71 5.10 -19.56
N HIS A 51 -23.49 6.14 -19.28
CA HIS A 51 -23.43 6.88 -18.02
C HIS A 51 -24.54 6.47 -17.03
N ALA A 52 -24.29 6.61 -15.74
CA ALA A 52 -25.33 6.55 -14.71
C ALA A 52 -25.99 7.93 -14.56
N GLY A 53 -27.31 7.96 -14.69
CA GLY A 53 -28.08 9.20 -14.67
C GLY A 53 -28.52 9.56 -13.25
N PHE A 54 -27.96 10.61 -12.67
CA PHE A 54 -28.28 11.09 -11.32
C PHE A 54 -29.12 12.38 -11.34
N LYS A 55 -29.81 12.64 -12.45
CA LYS A 55 -30.63 13.85 -12.64
C LYS A 55 -31.91 13.82 -11.81
N ASN A 56 -32.53 12.66 -11.69
CA ASN A 56 -33.79 12.46 -11.00
C ASN A 56 -33.55 11.78 -9.66
N LYS A 57 -33.97 12.44 -8.57
CA LYS A 57 -33.78 11.92 -7.21
C LYS A 57 -34.50 10.59 -6.97
N ASN A 58 -35.58 10.31 -7.69
CA ASN A 58 -36.32 9.05 -7.56
C ASN A 58 -35.52 7.84 -8.10
N ASP A 59 -34.54 8.07 -8.97
CA ASP A 59 -33.71 7.02 -9.57
C ASP A 59 -32.37 6.84 -8.84
N TRP A 60 -32.07 7.69 -7.84
CA TRP A 60 -30.77 7.71 -7.17
C TRP A 60 -30.43 6.38 -6.50
N GLU A 61 -31.38 5.74 -5.83
CA GLU A 61 -31.12 4.50 -5.09
C GLU A 61 -30.69 3.37 -6.05
N ALA A 62 -31.43 3.16 -7.13
CA ALA A 62 -31.10 2.17 -8.15
C ALA A 62 -29.78 2.48 -8.90
N GLN A 63 -29.51 3.76 -9.17
CA GLN A 63 -28.26 4.17 -9.83
C GLN A 63 -27.05 4.08 -8.89
N LEU A 64 -27.25 4.30 -7.59
CA LEU A 64 -26.22 4.16 -6.56
C LEU A 64 -25.89 2.68 -6.33
N GLU A 65 -26.88 1.80 -6.27
CA GLU A 65 -26.65 0.34 -6.21
C GLU A 65 -25.88 -0.17 -7.45
N ARG A 66 -26.23 0.32 -8.64
CA ARG A 66 -25.51 0.01 -9.88
C ARG A 66 -24.07 0.51 -9.84
N LEU A 67 -23.84 1.73 -9.33
CA LEU A 67 -22.49 2.27 -9.16
C LEU A 67 -21.69 1.43 -8.17
N ILE A 68 -22.26 1.10 -7.01
CA ILE A 68 -21.61 0.31 -5.96
C ILE A 68 -21.27 -1.09 -6.48
N SER A 69 -22.20 -1.78 -7.14
CA SER A 69 -21.96 -3.12 -7.69
C SER A 69 -20.87 -3.12 -8.76
N GLN A 70 -20.82 -2.10 -9.63
CA GLN A 70 -19.79 -1.99 -10.66
C GLN A 70 -18.41 -1.68 -10.06
N VAL A 71 -18.36 -0.80 -9.05
CA VAL A 71 -17.13 -0.56 -8.28
C VAL A 71 -16.69 -1.83 -7.55
N GLN A 72 -17.60 -2.57 -6.91
CA GLN A 72 -17.26 -3.80 -6.19
C GLN A 72 -16.74 -4.92 -7.11
N ILE A 73 -17.25 -5.03 -8.34
CA ILE A 73 -16.75 -5.99 -9.35
C ILE A 73 -15.32 -5.63 -9.80
N ASP A 74 -15.03 -4.34 -9.97
CA ASP A 74 -13.69 -3.86 -10.39
C ASP A 74 -12.67 -3.86 -9.24
N PHE A 75 -13.12 -3.87 -7.98
CA PHE A 75 -12.27 -3.85 -6.78
C PHE A 75 -12.06 -5.22 -6.12
N ALA A 76 -12.45 -6.33 -6.76
CA ALA A 76 -11.94 -7.64 -6.35
C ALA A 76 -10.40 -7.58 -6.45
N ALA A 77 -9.72 -7.57 -5.29
CA ALA A 77 -8.29 -7.38 -5.24
C ALA A 77 -7.59 -8.38 -6.17
N PRO A 78 -6.82 -7.92 -7.18
CA PRO A 78 -6.17 -8.83 -8.12
C PRO A 78 -5.26 -9.78 -7.34
N ALA A 79 -5.17 -11.04 -7.81
CA ALA A 79 -4.20 -11.97 -7.25
C ALA A 79 -2.77 -11.37 -7.33
N PRO A 80 -1.86 -11.65 -6.38
CA PRO A 80 -0.55 -10.97 -6.31
C PRO A 80 0.25 -10.98 -7.63
N ILE A 81 0.18 -12.08 -8.40
CA ILE A 81 0.85 -12.22 -9.70
C ILE A 81 0.25 -11.28 -10.75
N GLN A 82 -1.08 -11.09 -10.73
CA GLN A 82 -1.75 -10.15 -11.62
C GLN A 82 -1.42 -8.70 -11.25
N ALA A 83 -1.30 -8.40 -9.95
CA ALA A 83 -0.90 -7.08 -9.47
C ALA A 83 0.52 -6.70 -9.93
N GLU A 84 1.48 -7.62 -9.80
CA GLU A 84 2.86 -7.39 -10.27
C GLU A 84 2.91 -7.13 -11.78
N GLY A 85 2.16 -7.92 -12.57
CA GLY A 85 2.06 -7.72 -14.01
C GLY A 85 1.58 -6.30 -14.38
N LEU A 86 0.58 -5.79 -13.67
CA LEU A 86 0.06 -4.43 -13.87
C LEU A 86 1.08 -3.34 -13.52
N PHE A 87 1.84 -3.51 -12.44
CA PHE A 87 2.90 -2.57 -12.10
C PHE A 87 4.03 -2.57 -13.14
N ARG A 88 4.44 -3.75 -13.62
CA ARG A 88 5.47 -3.87 -14.66
C ARG A 88 5.02 -3.32 -16.01
N GLU A 89 3.74 -3.51 -16.37
CA GLU A 89 3.15 -2.89 -17.56
C GLU A 89 3.16 -1.36 -17.45
N ALA A 90 2.82 -0.82 -16.28
CA ALA A 90 2.92 0.62 -16.03
C ALA A 90 4.37 1.10 -16.22
N GLU A 91 5.37 0.45 -15.62
CA GLU A 91 6.79 0.81 -15.81
C GLU A 91 7.23 0.78 -17.27
N ALA A 92 6.83 -0.24 -18.03
CA ALA A 92 7.13 -0.34 -19.45
C ALA A 92 6.59 0.86 -20.23
N PHE A 93 5.36 1.28 -19.92
CA PHE A 93 4.75 2.46 -20.52
C PHE A 93 5.47 3.77 -20.16
N TRP A 94 5.91 3.94 -18.91
CA TRP A 94 6.71 5.11 -18.50
C TRP A 94 8.06 5.14 -19.21
N LYS A 95 8.73 3.98 -19.31
CA LYS A 95 10.03 3.84 -19.97
C LYS A 95 9.99 4.24 -21.46
N GLU A 96 8.91 3.94 -22.16
CA GLU A 96 8.75 4.37 -23.56
C GLU A 96 8.59 5.90 -23.72
N ARG A 97 7.96 6.57 -22.75
CA ARG A 97 7.62 8.00 -22.84
C ARG A 97 8.61 8.93 -22.16
N ARG A 98 9.27 8.44 -21.11
CA ARG A 98 10.30 9.14 -20.34
C ARG A 98 11.38 8.14 -19.96
N PRO A 99 12.41 7.98 -20.81
CA PRO A 99 13.50 7.07 -20.53
C PRO A 99 14.12 7.39 -19.17
N GLU A 100 14.37 8.66 -18.83
CA GLU A 100 15.01 9.03 -17.55
C GLU A 100 14.35 8.46 -16.27
N TYR A 101 13.03 8.19 -16.28
CA TYR A 101 12.27 7.63 -15.14
C TYR A 101 11.76 6.21 -15.45
N HIS A 102 12.66 5.24 -15.41
CA HIS A 102 12.39 3.84 -15.78
C HIS A 102 11.62 3.02 -14.72
N TYR A 103 11.50 3.52 -13.49
CA TYR A 103 10.77 2.86 -12.39
C TYR A 103 9.62 3.74 -11.93
N LEU A 104 8.58 3.09 -11.40
CA LEU A 104 7.58 3.81 -10.62
C LEU A 104 8.24 4.37 -9.35
N TYR A 105 7.99 5.65 -9.07
CA TYR A 105 8.47 6.35 -7.88
C TYR A 105 7.29 6.85 -7.05
N SER A 106 7.56 7.54 -5.95
CA SER A 106 6.52 8.06 -5.04
C SER A 106 5.62 6.95 -4.50
N LEU A 107 4.34 7.23 -4.26
CA LEU A 107 3.38 6.28 -3.72
C LEU A 107 3.25 5.01 -4.57
N GLN A 108 3.23 5.14 -5.90
CA GLN A 108 3.11 3.98 -6.79
C GLN A 108 4.33 3.07 -6.69
N GLY A 109 5.53 3.67 -6.63
CA GLY A 109 6.78 2.95 -6.39
C GLY A 109 6.78 2.25 -5.04
N PHE A 110 6.38 2.95 -3.99
CA PHE A 110 6.27 2.40 -2.64
C PHE A 110 5.34 1.17 -2.58
N TRP A 111 4.14 1.26 -3.15
CA TRP A 111 3.20 0.13 -3.15
C TRP A 111 3.69 -1.04 -3.99
N PHE A 112 4.44 -0.77 -5.07
CA PHE A 112 5.05 -1.85 -5.82
C PHE A 112 6.16 -2.53 -5.01
N CYS A 113 7.04 -1.76 -4.37
CA CYS A 113 8.05 -2.27 -3.46
C CYS A 113 7.43 -3.12 -2.33
N ASP A 114 6.31 -2.66 -1.78
CA ASP A 114 5.58 -3.35 -0.73
C ASP A 114 4.95 -4.69 -1.19
N LEU A 115 4.50 -4.77 -2.45
CA LEU A 115 4.11 -6.03 -3.09
C LEU A 115 5.32 -6.96 -3.27
N LEU A 116 6.42 -6.45 -3.82
CA LEU A 116 7.64 -7.23 -4.07
C LEU A 116 8.22 -7.80 -2.77
N LEU A 117 8.21 -7.05 -1.67
CA LEU A 117 8.60 -7.53 -0.34
C LEU A 117 7.71 -8.69 0.12
N SER A 118 6.40 -8.63 -0.12
CA SER A 118 5.49 -9.73 0.25
C SER A 118 5.75 -11.02 -0.54
N GLN A 119 6.45 -10.93 -1.67
CA GLN A 119 6.87 -12.06 -2.49
C GLN A 119 8.32 -12.50 -2.22
N GLY A 120 9.02 -11.87 -1.26
CA GLY A 120 10.42 -12.20 -0.96
C GLY A 120 11.45 -11.50 -1.86
N GLN A 121 11.04 -10.61 -2.76
CA GLN A 121 11.94 -10.00 -3.76
C GLN A 121 12.68 -8.75 -3.23
N TYR A 122 13.40 -8.89 -2.11
CA TYR A 122 14.10 -7.73 -1.49
C TYR A 122 15.17 -7.10 -2.38
N GLN A 123 15.88 -7.89 -3.20
CA GLN A 123 16.93 -7.37 -4.09
C GLN A 123 16.37 -6.41 -5.14
N GLU A 124 15.20 -6.72 -5.69
CA GLU A 124 14.54 -5.88 -6.68
C GLU A 124 14.04 -4.58 -6.03
N VAL A 125 13.55 -4.64 -4.80
CA VAL A 125 13.18 -3.46 -4.00
C VAL A 125 14.39 -2.58 -3.70
N GLN A 126 15.52 -3.17 -3.30
CA GLN A 126 16.77 -2.43 -3.08
C GLN A 126 17.22 -1.69 -4.34
N LYS A 127 17.17 -2.35 -5.50
CA LYS A 127 17.55 -1.75 -6.78
C LYS A 127 16.64 -0.56 -7.15
N ARG A 128 15.33 -0.74 -7.01
CA ARG A 128 14.32 0.27 -7.35
C ARG A 128 14.39 1.47 -6.41
N ALA A 129 14.33 1.23 -5.10
CA ALA A 129 14.28 2.27 -4.10
C ALA A 129 15.58 3.10 -4.04
N ASN A 130 16.76 2.50 -4.29
CA ASN A 130 17.99 3.28 -4.42
C ASN A 130 17.95 4.20 -5.65
N GLN A 131 17.45 3.68 -6.79
CA GLN A 131 17.37 4.45 -8.02
C GLN A 131 16.37 5.61 -7.92
N THR A 132 15.21 5.39 -7.29
CA THR A 132 14.20 6.43 -7.09
C THR A 132 14.67 7.46 -6.06
N LEU A 133 15.36 7.03 -5.01
CA LEU A 133 15.95 7.91 -4.00
C LEU A 133 16.93 8.91 -4.60
N GLU A 134 17.77 8.47 -5.55
CA GLU A 134 18.67 9.36 -6.31
C GLU A 134 17.91 10.46 -7.07
N TRP A 135 16.74 10.13 -7.61
CA TRP A 135 15.90 11.08 -8.36
C TRP A 135 15.20 12.09 -7.43
N VAL A 136 14.60 11.62 -6.34
CA VAL A 136 13.75 12.47 -5.48
C VAL A 136 14.56 13.31 -4.50
N THR A 137 15.79 12.90 -4.16
CA THR A 137 16.68 13.69 -3.28
C THR A 137 17.04 15.04 -3.91
N GLN A 138 17.15 15.11 -5.24
CA GLN A 138 17.45 16.36 -5.95
C GLN A 138 16.31 17.38 -5.88
N GLN A 139 15.08 16.92 -5.67
CA GLN A 139 13.87 17.76 -5.66
C GLN A 139 13.36 18.05 -4.24
N ASN A 140 13.99 17.48 -3.22
CA ASN A 140 13.65 17.61 -1.80
C ASN A 140 12.20 17.26 -1.45
N TRP A 141 11.63 16.23 -2.10
CA TRP A 141 10.30 15.72 -1.77
C TRP A 141 10.35 14.81 -0.56
N LEU A 142 10.19 15.39 0.63
CA LEU A 142 10.40 14.71 1.91
C LEU A 142 9.61 13.41 2.07
N LEU A 143 8.34 13.38 1.64
CA LEU A 143 7.51 12.17 1.73
C LEU A 143 8.05 11.04 0.84
N ASP A 144 8.45 11.34 -0.40
CA ASP A 144 8.96 10.34 -1.33
C ASP A 144 10.30 9.77 -0.85
N ILE A 145 11.19 10.64 -0.37
CA ILE A 145 12.45 10.26 0.28
C ILE A 145 12.16 9.31 1.46
N ALA A 146 11.19 9.65 2.31
CA ALA A 146 10.85 8.85 3.47
C ALA A 146 10.30 7.47 3.09
N LEU A 147 9.46 7.38 2.04
CA LEU A 147 8.90 6.11 1.55
C LEU A 147 9.94 5.22 0.86
N ASP A 148 10.90 5.80 0.15
CA ASP A 148 12.02 5.06 -0.44
C ASP A 148 12.94 4.51 0.65
N LYS A 149 13.28 5.32 1.65
CA LYS A 149 14.04 4.87 2.83
C LYS A 149 13.28 3.79 3.61
N LEU A 150 11.96 3.92 3.76
CA LEU A 150 11.12 2.89 4.38
C LEU A 150 11.18 1.57 3.59
N SER A 151 11.11 1.65 2.25
CA SER A 151 11.21 0.48 1.37
C SER A 151 12.58 -0.20 1.49
N LEU A 152 13.67 0.58 1.49
CA LEU A 152 15.04 0.07 1.71
C LEU A 152 15.19 -0.59 3.07
N GLY A 153 14.74 0.07 4.13
CA GLY A 153 14.82 -0.45 5.50
C GLY A 153 14.11 -1.79 5.65
N ARG A 154 12.92 -1.94 5.06
CA ARG A 154 12.18 -3.20 5.04
C ARG A 154 12.84 -4.27 4.17
N ALA A 155 13.46 -3.90 3.05
CA ALA A 155 14.18 -4.82 2.19
C ALA A 155 15.44 -5.38 2.87
N PHE A 156 16.22 -4.53 3.55
CA PHE A 156 17.37 -4.97 4.33
C PHE A 156 16.97 -5.83 5.54
N LEU A 157 15.84 -5.53 6.20
CA LEU A 157 15.32 -6.36 7.27
C LEU A 157 14.98 -7.77 6.74
N LEU A 158 14.30 -7.84 5.58
CA LEU A 158 13.98 -9.11 4.95
C LEU A 158 15.25 -9.88 4.54
N GLN A 159 16.22 -9.19 3.94
CA GLN A 159 17.53 -9.76 3.61
C GLN A 159 18.20 -10.37 4.84
N ALA A 160 18.25 -9.65 5.96
CA ALA A 160 18.86 -10.12 7.19
C ALA A 160 18.19 -11.38 7.75
N GLN A 161 16.87 -11.51 7.56
CA GLN A 161 16.09 -12.67 7.98
C GLN A 161 16.21 -13.86 7.04
N THR A 162 16.43 -13.64 5.74
CA THR A 162 16.56 -14.71 4.74
C THR A 162 17.98 -15.23 4.60
N GLU A 163 18.98 -14.35 4.66
CA GLU A 163 20.40 -14.67 4.43
C GLU A 163 21.12 -14.99 5.75
N THR A 164 20.71 -16.07 6.42
CA THR A 164 21.28 -16.48 7.71
C THR A 164 22.62 -17.22 7.60
N THR A 165 23.08 -17.49 6.37
CA THR A 165 24.29 -18.30 6.11
C THR A 165 25.59 -17.54 6.37
N ASP A 166 25.58 -16.22 6.22
CA ASP A 166 26.73 -15.34 6.47
C ASP A 166 26.43 -14.37 7.62
N PRO A 167 27.00 -14.59 8.82
CA PRO A 167 26.77 -13.73 9.98
C PRO A 167 27.18 -12.27 9.78
N LEU A 168 28.22 -11.99 8.98
CA LEU A 168 28.69 -10.63 8.73
C LEU A 168 27.70 -9.88 7.83
N LEU A 169 27.21 -10.54 6.79
CA LEU A 169 26.19 -9.98 5.90
C LEU A 169 24.86 -9.75 6.62
N CYS A 170 24.45 -10.69 7.48
CA CYS A 170 23.27 -10.57 8.31
C CYS A 170 23.36 -9.37 9.26
N ALA A 171 24.47 -9.22 9.99
CA ALA A 171 24.71 -8.07 10.88
C ALA A 171 24.75 -6.73 10.12
N SER A 172 25.40 -6.69 8.95
CA SER A 172 25.41 -5.50 8.09
C SER A 172 24.01 -5.11 7.64
N SER A 173 23.24 -6.10 7.16
CA SER A 173 21.87 -5.88 6.69
C SER A 173 20.96 -5.38 7.81
N PHE A 174 21.11 -5.91 9.03
CA PHE A 174 20.39 -5.41 10.20
C PHE A 174 20.74 -3.96 10.55
N ASN A 175 22.02 -3.59 10.47
CA ASN A 175 22.44 -2.20 10.69
C ASN A 175 21.83 -1.27 9.62
N GLN A 176 21.91 -1.65 8.35
CA GLN A 176 21.31 -0.87 7.26
C GLN A 176 19.79 -0.75 7.43
N ALA A 177 19.11 -1.84 7.77
CA ALA A 177 17.67 -1.82 8.05
C ALA A 177 17.32 -0.80 9.14
N ARG A 178 18.04 -0.86 10.28
CA ARG A 178 17.83 0.06 11.39
C ARG A 178 18.06 1.51 10.97
N ASP A 179 19.16 1.80 10.27
CA ASP A 179 19.53 3.16 9.90
C ASP A 179 18.52 3.78 8.92
N TYR A 180 18.08 3.02 7.92
CA TYR A 180 17.06 3.47 6.97
C TYR A 180 15.69 3.63 7.63
N LEU A 181 15.27 2.71 8.51
CA LEU A 181 13.99 2.82 9.21
C LEU A 181 13.97 3.98 10.20
N HIS A 182 15.09 4.24 10.88
CA HIS A 182 15.22 5.40 11.75
C HIS A 182 15.07 6.71 10.96
N GLN A 183 15.77 6.83 9.83
CA GLN A 183 15.66 8.00 8.95
C GLN A 183 14.26 8.15 8.35
N ALA A 184 13.65 7.05 7.89
CA ALA A 184 12.30 7.08 7.32
C ALA A 184 11.27 7.61 8.32
N VAL A 185 11.31 7.16 9.58
CA VAL A 185 10.42 7.67 10.63
C VAL A 185 10.69 9.16 10.91
N ALA A 186 11.95 9.58 10.94
CA ALA A 186 12.30 10.99 11.13
C ALA A 186 11.76 11.87 9.98
N ASP A 187 11.97 11.45 8.73
CA ASP A 187 11.53 12.17 7.54
C ASP A 187 9.99 12.20 7.44
N LEU A 188 9.29 11.11 7.81
CA LEU A 188 7.82 11.07 7.87
C LEU A 188 7.25 12.06 8.88
N ARG A 189 7.93 12.23 10.04
CA ARG A 189 7.56 13.24 11.03
C ARG A 189 7.78 14.65 10.49
N GLU A 190 8.91 14.89 9.84
CA GLU A 190 9.23 16.20 9.25
C GLU A 190 8.27 16.58 8.12
N ALA A 191 7.89 15.61 7.27
CA ALA A 191 6.92 15.78 6.21
C ALA A 191 5.48 16.02 6.71
N SER A 192 5.24 16.02 8.03
CA SER A 192 3.92 16.16 8.66
C SER A 192 2.87 15.18 8.12
N SER A 193 3.32 14.07 7.54
CA SER A 193 2.49 13.07 6.85
C SER A 193 2.05 11.98 7.83
N GLN A 194 1.14 12.36 8.72
CA GLN A 194 0.66 11.51 9.83
C GLN A 194 0.03 10.20 9.33
N ASP A 195 -0.55 10.18 8.13
CA ASP A 195 -1.21 9.01 7.56
C ASP A 195 -0.25 7.84 7.24
N TYR A 196 1.03 8.13 7.01
CA TYR A 196 2.06 7.13 6.68
C TYR A 196 2.99 6.83 7.86
N LEU A 197 2.96 7.63 8.92
CA LEU A 197 3.79 7.43 10.11
C LEU A 197 3.58 6.04 10.76
N PRO A 198 2.34 5.50 10.87
CA PRO A 198 2.13 4.14 11.38
C PRO A 198 2.92 3.07 10.61
N LEU A 199 3.07 3.18 9.28
CA LEU A 199 3.84 2.22 8.48
C LEU A 199 5.32 2.23 8.86
N GLY A 200 5.89 3.43 9.04
CA GLY A 200 7.28 3.60 9.46
C GLY A 200 7.51 3.00 10.85
N LEU A 201 6.62 3.31 11.80
CA LEU A 201 6.69 2.81 13.17
C LEU A 201 6.54 1.28 13.22
N LEU A 202 5.59 0.70 12.50
CA LEU A 202 5.40 -0.76 12.43
C LEU A 202 6.63 -1.48 11.86
N ALA A 203 7.23 -0.92 10.79
CA ALA A 203 8.44 -1.49 10.20
C ALA A 203 9.65 -1.39 11.16
N ARG A 204 9.80 -0.26 11.87
CA ARG A 204 10.84 -0.07 12.88
C ARG A 204 10.65 -0.99 14.08
N ALA A 205 9.41 -1.17 14.54
CA ALA A 205 9.07 -2.14 15.58
C ALA A 205 9.46 -3.57 15.18
N ALA A 206 9.19 -3.97 13.93
CA ALA A 206 9.59 -5.28 13.42
C ALA A 206 11.10 -5.46 13.40
N CYS A 207 11.87 -4.42 13.05
CA CYS A 207 13.33 -4.44 13.11
C CYS A 207 13.84 -4.56 14.56
N ASN A 208 13.29 -3.74 15.47
CA ASN A 208 13.66 -3.78 16.89
C ASN A 208 13.35 -5.16 17.50
N ARG A 209 12.18 -5.74 17.18
CA ARG A 209 11.83 -7.11 17.60
C ARG A 209 12.84 -8.14 17.09
N ALA A 210 13.23 -8.06 15.82
CA ALA A 210 14.20 -8.99 15.23
C ALA A 210 15.60 -8.88 15.88
N GLN A 211 15.93 -7.72 16.46
CA GLN A 211 17.16 -7.47 17.19
C GLN A 211 17.05 -7.74 18.71
N ASN A 212 15.91 -8.26 19.18
CA ASN A 212 15.58 -8.47 20.59
C ASN A 212 15.46 -7.18 21.44
N GLU A 213 15.29 -6.02 20.78
CA GLU A 213 15.07 -4.71 21.41
C GLU A 213 13.58 -4.51 21.73
N PHE A 214 13.02 -5.38 22.57
CA PHE A 214 11.56 -5.47 22.78
C PHE A 214 10.94 -4.19 23.36
N ALA A 215 11.67 -3.45 24.19
CA ALA A 215 11.20 -2.19 24.76
C ALA A 215 11.01 -1.12 23.67
N LEU A 216 11.96 -1.01 22.74
CA LEU A 216 11.87 -0.08 21.61
C LEU A 216 10.76 -0.50 20.65
N ALA A 217 10.62 -1.79 20.37
CA ALA A 217 9.53 -2.31 19.55
C ALA A 217 8.15 -2.01 20.15
N SER A 218 8.01 -2.17 21.47
CA SER A 218 6.77 -1.87 22.17
C SER A 218 6.42 -0.37 22.13
N ALA A 219 7.42 0.51 22.26
CA ALA A 219 7.20 1.96 22.19
C ALA A 219 6.72 2.39 20.80
N ASP A 220 7.34 1.86 19.75
CA ASP A 220 6.93 2.12 18.36
C ASP A 220 5.51 1.61 18.07
N LEU A 221 5.17 0.41 18.57
CA LEU A 221 3.83 -0.16 18.42
C LEU A 221 2.76 0.67 19.12
N GLU A 222 3.06 1.17 20.32
CA GLU A 222 2.10 1.97 21.08
C GLU A 222 1.82 3.31 20.40
N GLU A 223 2.87 3.99 19.92
CA GLU A 223 2.69 5.22 19.13
C GLU A 223 1.91 4.97 17.83
N ALA A 224 2.19 3.87 17.13
CA ALA A 224 1.44 3.49 15.93
C ALA A 224 -0.05 3.23 16.23
N ARG A 225 -0.35 2.57 17.37
CA ARG A 225 -1.71 2.31 17.83
C ARG A 225 -2.45 3.61 18.12
N GLU A 226 -1.85 4.52 18.89
CA GLU A 226 -2.48 5.81 19.25
C GLU A 226 -2.85 6.64 18.02
N ILE A 227 -1.95 6.71 17.03
CA ILE A 227 -2.21 7.41 15.76
C ILE A 227 -3.35 6.72 15.01
N ALA A 228 -3.30 5.40 14.88
CA ALA A 228 -4.28 4.64 14.12
C ALA A 228 -5.67 4.66 14.77
N GLU A 229 -5.76 4.65 16.10
CA GLU A 229 -7.03 4.80 16.83
C GLU A 229 -7.62 6.19 16.63
N ARG A 230 -6.81 7.24 16.82
CA ARG A 230 -7.25 8.62 16.64
C ARG A 230 -7.69 8.91 15.21
N GLY A 231 -7.02 8.31 14.22
CA GLY A 231 -7.32 8.46 12.81
C GLY A 231 -8.36 7.47 12.26
N GLU A 232 -8.94 6.62 13.11
CA GLU A 232 -9.84 5.53 12.70
C GLU A 232 -9.27 4.61 11.60
N MET A 233 -7.94 4.44 11.58
CA MET A 233 -7.19 3.76 10.53
C MET A 233 -7.19 2.23 10.73
N LYS A 234 -8.33 1.59 10.50
CA LYS A 234 -8.57 0.18 10.83
C LYS A 234 -7.58 -0.81 10.21
N LEU A 235 -7.03 -0.54 9.03
CA LEU A 235 -6.02 -1.40 8.41
C LEU A 235 -4.70 -1.40 9.20
N PHE A 236 -4.28 -0.23 9.70
CA PHE A 236 -3.07 -0.14 10.54
C PHE A 236 -3.29 -0.76 11.92
N LEU A 237 -4.51 -0.70 12.47
CA LEU A 237 -4.82 -1.41 13.72
C LEU A 237 -4.72 -2.93 13.54
N ALA A 238 -5.16 -3.48 12.41
CA ALA A 238 -4.96 -4.89 12.10
C ALA A 238 -3.46 -5.24 12.01
N ASP A 239 -2.67 -4.41 11.31
CA ASP A 239 -1.22 -4.61 11.19
C ASP A 239 -0.49 -4.45 12.55
N TYR A 240 -0.97 -3.54 13.42
CA TYR A 240 -0.53 -3.41 14.81
C TYR A 240 -0.75 -4.71 15.57
N HIS A 241 -1.96 -5.30 15.54
CA HIS A 241 -2.24 -6.53 16.28
C HIS A 241 -1.40 -7.70 15.77
N LEU A 242 -1.11 -7.78 14.47
CA LEU A 242 -0.20 -8.79 13.92
C LEU A 242 1.22 -8.62 14.46
N GLU A 243 1.75 -7.40 14.46
CA GLU A 243 3.11 -7.15 14.93
C GLU A 243 3.23 -7.25 16.47
N ALA A 244 2.20 -6.84 17.22
CA ALA A 244 2.08 -7.04 18.65
C ALA A 244 2.08 -8.53 19.00
N CYS A 245 1.33 -9.35 18.25
CA CYS A 245 1.35 -10.81 18.39
C CYS A 245 2.78 -11.36 18.22
N LYS A 246 3.50 -10.96 17.16
CA LYS A 246 4.89 -11.40 16.95
C LYS A 246 5.82 -10.95 18.08
N LEU A 247 5.67 -9.72 18.57
CA LEU A 247 6.47 -9.20 19.68
C LEU A 247 6.24 -10.01 20.96
N GLN A 248 4.98 -10.34 21.25
CA GLN A 248 4.61 -11.12 22.41
C GLN A 248 5.08 -12.58 22.30
N VAL A 249 5.04 -13.18 21.11
CA VAL A 249 5.67 -14.50 20.86
C VAL A 249 7.16 -14.44 21.16
N ALA A 250 7.89 -13.47 20.58
CA ALA A 250 9.32 -13.30 20.80
C ALA A 250 9.69 -13.01 22.27
N SER A 251 8.80 -12.32 22.99
CA SER A 251 8.97 -11.97 24.42
C SER A 251 8.47 -13.06 25.37
N GLY A 252 7.97 -14.20 24.88
CA GLY A 252 7.45 -15.31 25.69
C GLY A 252 6.05 -15.09 26.29
N LYS A 253 5.35 -14.01 25.94
CA LYS A 253 4.02 -13.62 26.44
C LYS A 253 2.90 -14.28 25.63
N ARG A 254 2.81 -15.61 25.71
CA ARG A 254 1.95 -16.44 24.84
C ARG A 254 0.45 -16.11 24.91
N GLN A 255 -0.06 -15.74 26.08
CA GLN A 255 -1.49 -15.46 26.25
C GLN A 255 -1.87 -14.16 25.54
N GLU A 256 -1.11 -13.09 25.76
CA GLU A 256 -1.28 -11.81 25.07
C GLU A 256 -1.16 -11.97 23.55
N ALA A 257 -0.23 -12.81 23.08
CA ALA A 257 -0.07 -13.10 21.65
C ALA A 257 -1.34 -13.71 21.02
N LYS A 258 -1.98 -14.66 21.71
CA LYS A 258 -3.22 -15.28 21.23
C LYS A 258 -4.38 -14.29 21.16
N GLU A 259 -4.46 -13.39 22.13
CA GLU A 259 -5.49 -12.33 22.16
C GLU A 259 -5.30 -11.38 20.97
N ASN A 260 -4.08 -10.92 20.73
CA ASN A 260 -3.77 -10.06 19.58
C ASN A 260 -4.02 -10.76 18.24
N LEU A 261 -3.67 -12.05 18.10
CA LEU A 261 -3.97 -12.80 16.89
C LEU A 261 -5.48 -12.94 16.63
N ALA A 262 -6.27 -13.17 17.69
CA ALA A 262 -7.73 -13.27 17.57
C ALA A 262 -8.35 -11.96 17.08
N ILE A 263 -7.91 -10.82 17.64
CA ILE A 263 -8.38 -9.49 17.21
C ILE A 263 -7.96 -9.21 15.77
N ALA A 264 -6.69 -9.44 15.42
CA ALA A 264 -6.18 -9.25 14.06
C ALA A 264 -7.01 -10.06 13.05
N LYS A 265 -7.28 -11.33 13.35
CA LYS A 265 -8.07 -12.22 12.50
C LYS A 265 -9.48 -11.68 12.26
N GLU A 266 -10.19 -11.31 13.34
CA GLU A 266 -11.55 -10.77 13.23
C GLU A 266 -11.57 -9.49 12.37
N MET A 267 -10.63 -8.57 12.62
CA MET A 267 -10.51 -7.34 11.85
C MET A 267 -10.25 -7.62 10.36
N ILE A 268 -9.32 -8.52 10.05
CA ILE A 268 -8.95 -8.88 8.68
C ILE A 268 -10.13 -9.52 7.94
N GLU A 269 -10.88 -10.42 8.59
CA GLU A 269 -12.08 -11.04 8.02
C GLU A 269 -13.17 -10.01 7.75
N LYS A 270 -13.47 -9.16 8.73
CA LYS A 270 -14.52 -8.13 8.63
C LYS A 270 -14.23 -7.08 7.56
N MET A 271 -12.96 -6.70 7.39
CA MET A 271 -12.54 -5.71 6.39
C MET A 271 -12.28 -6.31 5.00
N GLY A 272 -12.25 -7.64 4.87
CA GLY A 272 -11.81 -8.28 3.64
C GLY A 272 -10.33 -8.03 3.31
N TYR A 273 -9.48 -7.81 4.33
CA TYR A 273 -8.06 -7.46 4.16
C TYR A 273 -7.20 -8.69 3.79
N GLY A 274 -7.47 -9.24 2.61
CA GLY A 274 -6.97 -10.55 2.17
C GLY A 274 -5.45 -10.70 2.17
N ARG A 275 -4.71 -9.61 2.03
CA ARG A 275 -3.24 -9.59 1.98
C ARG A 275 -2.59 -10.20 3.22
N ARG A 276 -3.19 -10.00 4.41
CA ARG A 276 -2.64 -10.47 5.68
C ARG A 276 -3.08 -11.88 6.08
N LYS A 277 -3.95 -12.53 5.29
CA LYS A 277 -4.42 -13.90 5.56
C LYS A 277 -3.27 -14.92 5.69
N PRO A 278 -2.25 -14.93 4.80
CA PRO A 278 -1.14 -15.88 4.94
C PRO A 278 -0.36 -15.70 6.25
N GLU A 279 -0.20 -14.44 6.68
CA GLU A 279 0.50 -14.07 7.90
C GLU A 279 -0.27 -14.49 9.16
N VAL A 280 -1.58 -14.31 9.19
CA VAL A 280 -2.46 -14.83 10.26
C VAL A 280 -2.34 -16.35 10.39
N GLU A 281 -2.37 -17.07 9.27
CA GLU A 281 -2.27 -18.53 9.27
C GLU A 281 -0.89 -19.02 9.73
N ALA A 282 0.18 -18.32 9.36
CA ALA A 282 1.54 -18.62 9.84
C ALA A 282 1.65 -18.44 11.36
N LEU A 283 1.19 -17.30 11.90
CA LEU A 283 1.22 -17.03 13.34
C LEU A 283 0.34 -18.00 14.14
N ARG A 284 -0.80 -18.43 13.56
CA ARG A 284 -1.66 -19.43 14.19
C ARG A 284 -0.92 -20.76 14.38
N ARG A 285 -0.21 -21.22 13.35
CA ARG A 285 0.58 -22.47 13.40
C ARG A 285 1.71 -22.36 14.41
N GLU A 286 2.44 -21.26 14.42
CA GLU A 286 3.53 -21.02 15.38
C GLU A 286 3.02 -21.09 16.83
N LEU A 287 1.88 -20.44 17.14
CA LEU A 287 1.26 -20.49 18.47
C LEU A 287 0.67 -21.86 18.84
N GLU A 288 0.33 -22.69 17.86
CA GLU A 288 -0.10 -24.08 18.07
C GLU A 288 1.09 -24.99 18.39
N GLU A 289 2.22 -24.83 17.70
CA GLU A 289 3.45 -25.60 17.89
C GLU A 289 4.11 -25.34 19.25
N LEU A 290 4.01 -24.11 19.76
CA LEU A 290 4.49 -23.73 21.09
C LEU A 290 3.71 -24.39 22.26
N LYS A 291 2.68 -25.21 21.99
CA LYS A 291 1.89 -25.94 23.00
C LYS A 291 2.54 -27.25 23.49
N ILE A 292 3.64 -27.69 22.87
CA ILE A 292 4.43 -28.88 23.26
C ILE A 292 5.60 -28.44 24.15
#